data_AF-A0A150MSS7-F1
#
_entry.id   AF-A0A150MSS7-F1
#
_cell.length_a   1.000
_cell.length_b   1.000
_cell.length_c   1.000
_cell.angle_alpha   90.00
_cell.angle_beta   90.00
_cell.angle_gamma   90.00
#
_symmetry.space_group_name_H-M   'P 1'
#
loop_
_entity.id
_entity.type
_entity.pdbx_description
1 polymer ?
#
loop_
_entity_poly.entity_id
_entity_poly.type
_entity_poly.pdbx_seq_one_letter_code
_entity_poly.pdbx_strand_id
1 'polypeptide(L)' 'MVKFRKFFEDLTNEENHFKESEYNEEWLNDDNWFVVDSHGDKKGIYLPAVYEDGEINWRWR' A
#
# COMPACT_ATOMS: atom_id res chain seq x y z
N MET A 1 4.82 3.41 15.19
CA MET A 1 4.69 2.69 13.90
C MET A 1 3.52 3.31 13.13
N VAL A 2 3.74 4.38 12.33
CA VAL A 2 2.66 5.12 11.61
C VAL A 2 3.02 5.43 10.15
N LYS A 3 4.16 4.93 9.63
CA LYS A 3 4.69 5.36 8.32
C LYS A 3 3.82 4.98 7.12
N PHE A 4 3.20 3.80 7.14
CA PHE A 4 2.42 3.30 6.00
C PHE A 4 0.98 3.82 5.97
N ARG A 5 0.40 4.16 7.13
CA ARG A 5 -0.97 4.68 7.20
C ARG A 5 -1.12 5.97 6.39
N LYS A 6 -0.24 6.96 6.61
CA LYS A 6 -0.26 8.21 5.86
C LYS A 6 -0.06 8.00 4.36
N PHE A 7 0.85 7.10 3.97
CA PHE A 7 1.06 6.75 2.57
C PHE A 7 -0.22 6.20 1.93
N PHE A 8 -0.88 5.23 2.58
CA PHE A 8 -2.11 4.66 2.04
C PHE A 8 -3.30 5.65 2.07
N GLU A 9 -3.39 6.50 3.10
CA GLU A 9 -4.38 7.59 3.13
C GLU A 9 -4.19 8.54 1.95
N ASP A 10 -2.97 9.03 1.73
CA ASP A 10 -2.68 9.96 0.63
C ASP A 10 -2.84 9.27 -0.75
N LEU A 11 -2.51 7.97 -0.85
CA LEU A 11 -2.63 7.20 -2.10
C LEU A 11 -4.08 6.88 -2.48
N THR A 12 -4.97 6.74 -1.50
CA THR A 12 -6.40 6.42 -1.71
C THR A 12 -7.31 7.64 -1.68
N ASN A 13 -6.76 8.82 -1.39
CA ASN A 13 -7.50 10.08 -1.35
C ASN A 13 -7.74 10.62 -2.77
N GLU A 14 -8.95 10.40 -3.30
CA GLU A 14 -9.34 10.86 -4.65
C GLU A 14 -9.49 12.39 -4.76
N GLU A 15 -9.66 13.10 -3.64
CA GLU A 15 -9.84 14.57 -3.60
C GLU A 15 -8.51 15.33 -3.67
N ASN A 16 -7.39 14.65 -3.41
CA ASN A 16 -6.04 15.23 -3.46
C ASN A 16 -5.20 14.59 -4.56
N HIS A 17 -4.37 15.39 -5.22
CA HIS A 17 -3.36 14.85 -6.13
C HIS A 17 -2.28 14.12 -5.32
N PHE A 18 -2.22 12.80 -5.47
CA PHE A 18 -1.13 12.00 -4.92
C PHE A 18 0.21 12.46 -5.50
N LYS A 19 1.15 12.85 -4.62
CA LYS A 19 2.47 13.35 -5.01
C LYS A 19 3.51 12.27 -4.78
N GLU A 20 3.74 11.46 -5.82
CA GLU A 20 4.73 10.38 -5.80
C GLU A 20 6.11 10.82 -5.30
N SER A 21 6.56 12.03 -5.66
CA SER A 21 7.85 12.59 -5.26
C SER A 21 8.05 12.77 -3.75
N GLU A 22 6.98 12.73 -2.95
CA GLU A 22 7.05 12.84 -1.48
C GLU A 22 7.29 11.47 -0.81
N TYR A 23 7.33 10.38 -1.58
CA TYR A 23 7.41 9.01 -1.08
C TYR A 23 8.63 8.24 -1.63
N ASN A 24 9.00 7.16 -0.94
CA ASN A 24 10.07 6.26 -1.40
C ASN A 24 9.61 5.52 -2.67
N GLU A 25 10.43 5.55 -3.71
CA GLU A 25 10.19 4.84 -4.98
C GLU A 25 9.91 3.34 -4.79
N GLU A 26 10.52 2.71 -3.78
CA GLU A 26 10.26 1.30 -3.46
C GLU A 26 8.82 1.04 -3.03
N TRP A 27 8.14 2.02 -2.43
CA TRP A 27 6.73 1.86 -2.03
C TRP A 27 5.77 2.04 -3.22
N LEU A 28 6.22 2.73 -4.26
CA LEU A 28 5.46 2.96 -5.50
C LEU A 28 5.60 1.78 -6.47
N ASN A 29 6.62 0.93 -6.28
CA ASN A 29 6.81 -0.25 -7.09
C ASN A 29 5.84 -1.37 -6.68
N ASP A 30 4.87 -1.69 -7.54
CA ASP A 30 3.87 -2.75 -7.31
C ASP A 30 4.50 -4.15 -7.12
N ASP A 31 5.69 -4.41 -7.67
CA ASP A 31 6.39 -5.68 -7.44
C ASP A 31 6.82 -5.86 -5.97
N ASN A 32 7.00 -4.76 -5.24
CA ASN A 32 7.32 -4.79 -3.81
C ASN A 32 6.09 -5.05 -2.93
N TRP A 33 4.90 -5.13 -3.53
CA TRP A 33 3.64 -5.43 -2.83
C TRP A 33 3.33 -6.93 -2.89
N PHE A 34 4.36 -7.74 -3.02
CA PHE A 34 4.32 -9.19 -2.99
C PHE A 34 5.40 -9.72 -2.07
N VAL A 35 5.10 -10.83 -1.43
CA VAL A 35 6.05 -11.67 -0.71
C VAL A 35 6.09 -13.05 -1.37
N VAL A 36 7.27 -13.65 -1.42
CA VAL A 36 7.45 -15.03 -1.88
C VAL A 36 7.69 -15.87 -0.64
N ASP A 37 6.87 -16.90 -0.45
CA ASP A 37 7.07 -17.81 0.68
C ASP A 37 8.17 -18.85 0.42
N SER A 38 8.46 -19.67 1.43
CA SER A 38 9.55 -20.66 1.37
C SER A 38 9.37 -21.74 0.29
N HIS A 39 8.15 -21.91 -0.23
CA HIS A 39 7.85 -22.87 -1.30
C HIS A 39 7.91 -22.23 -2.70
N GLY A 40 8.16 -20.92 -2.76
CA GLY A 40 8.19 -20.16 -4.02
C GLY A 40 6.83 -19.58 -4.41
N ASP A 41 5.80 -19.71 -3.58
CA ASP A 41 4.48 -19.15 -3.88
C ASP A 41 4.48 -17.64 -3.64
N LYS A 42 4.10 -16.86 -4.67
CA LYS A 42 4.00 -15.40 -4.62
C LYS A 42 2.61 -15.01 -4.11
N LYS A 43 2.55 -14.27 -2.99
CA LYS A 43 1.32 -13.70 -2.41
C LYS A 43 1.48 -12.21 -2.32
N GLY A 44 0.49 -11.45 -2.76
CA GLY A 44 0.52 -9.99 -2.65
C GLY A 44 -0.74 -9.42 -2.07
N ILE A 45 -0.75 -8.11 -1.97
CA ILE A 45 -1.95 -7.35 -1.63
C ILE A 45 -2.30 -6.43 -2.79
N TYR A 46 -3.60 -6.25 -3.04
CA TYR A 46 -4.08 -5.13 -3.83
C TYR A 46 -3.97 -3.82 -3.03
N LEU A 47 -4.20 -2.70 -3.70
CA LEU A 47 -4.35 -1.39 -3.07
C LEU A 47 -5.29 -1.48 -1.85
N PRO A 48 -4.79 -1.19 -0.63
CA PRO A 48 -5.62 -1.27 0.57
C PRO A 48 -6.66 -0.15 0.58
N ALA A 49 -7.75 -0.38 1.32
CA ALA A 49 -8.69 0.64 1.73
C ALA A 49 -8.32 1.13 3.13
N VAL A 50 -8.32 2.45 3.33
CA VAL A 50 -8.13 3.09 4.63
C VAL A 50 -9.43 3.74 5.09
N TYR A 51 -9.87 3.42 6.30
CA TYR A 51 -11.09 3.96 6.90
C TYR A 51 -10.79 5.16 7.81
N GLU A 52 -11.81 5.96 8.14
CA GLU A 52 -11.65 7.19 8.94
C GLU A 52 -11.06 6.96 10.34
N ASP A 53 -11.33 5.79 10.94
CA ASP A 53 -10.75 5.36 12.21
C ASP A 53 -9.27 4.91 12.08
N GLY A 54 -8.80 4.74 10.85
CA GLY A 54 -7.46 4.28 10.52
C GLY A 54 -7.32 2.79 10.34
N GLU A 55 -8.42 2.03 10.33
CA GLU A 55 -8.37 0.64 9.91
C GLU A 55 -7.91 0.54 8.46
N ILE A 56 -7.09 -0.48 8.18
CA ILE A 56 -6.54 -0.74 6.86
C ILE A 56 -6.96 -2.16 6.47
N ASN A 57 -7.76 -2.28 5.42
CA ASN A 57 -8.20 -3.57 4.88
C ASN A 57 -7.69 -3.76 3.46
N TRP A 58 -7.38 -5.00 3.08
CA TRP A 58 -6.90 -5.33 1.73
C TRP A 58 -7.45 -6.66 1.25
N ARG A 59 -7.33 -6.90 -0.06
CA ARG A 59 -7.56 -8.20 -0.68
C ARG A 59 -6.22 -8.83 -1.04
N TRP A 60 -6.12 -10.14 -0.86
CA TRP A 60 -4.97 -10.93 -1.30
C TRP A 60 -5.01 -11.13 -2.83
N ARG A 61 -3.84 -11.20 -3.44
CA ARG A 61 -3.59 -11.63 -4.83
C ARG A 61 -2.62 -12.79 -4.88
#